data_AF-A0A946FMA8-F1
#
_entry.id   AF-A0A946FMA8-F1
#
_cell.length_a   1.000
_cell.length_b   1.000
_cell.length_c   1.000
_cell.angle_alpha   90.00
_cell.angle_beta   90.00
_cell.angle_gamma   90.00
#
_symmetry.space_group_name_H-M   'P 1'
#
loop_
_entity.id
_entity.type
_entity.pdbx_description
1 polymer ?
#
loop_
_entity_poly.entity_id
_entity_poly.type
_entity_poly.pdbx_seq_one_letter_code
_entity_poly.pdbx_strand_id
1 'polypeptide(L)' 'MANKSDQGPIAIVAAETPPRTKPSTYPEPFFSRMLGREKRMLGDQFGLKNFGVNQTTLAPGG' A
#
# COMPACT_ATOMS: atom_id res chain seq x y z
N MET A 1 -4.61 26.58 -19.59
CA MET A 1 -5.73 25.62 -19.41
C MET A 1 -5.14 24.39 -18.76
N ALA A 2 -5.48 24.09 -17.49
CA ALA A 2 -4.97 22.90 -16.81
C ALA A 2 -5.72 21.67 -17.33
N ASN A 3 -5.01 20.69 -17.86
CA ASN A 3 -5.58 19.45 -18.36
C ASN A 3 -6.23 18.67 -17.22
N LYS A 4 -7.49 18.28 -17.42
CA LYS A 4 -8.36 17.56 -16.48
C LYS A 4 -7.86 16.13 -16.15
N SER A 5 -6.72 15.72 -16.71
CA SER A 5 -6.10 14.40 -16.58
C SER A 5 -5.00 14.32 -15.52
N ASP A 6 -4.64 15.43 -14.87
CA ASP A 6 -3.54 15.48 -13.89
C ASP A 6 -4.03 15.42 -12.44
N GLN A 7 -5.32 15.18 -12.25
CA GLN A 7 -5.94 15.10 -10.92
C GLN A 7 -6.26 13.64 -10.62
N GLY A 8 -5.50 13.05 -9.69
CA GLY A 8 -5.84 11.76 -9.10
C GLY A 8 -7.23 11.77 -8.43
N PRO A 9 -7.75 10.61 -8.03
CA PRO A 9 -9.03 10.56 -7.33
C PRO A 9 -9.00 11.43 -6.07
N ILE A 10 -10.11 12.11 -5.75
CA ILE A 10 -10.25 12.88 -4.50
C ILE A 10 -10.31 11.92 -3.29
N ALA A 11 -10.95 10.76 -3.47
CA ALA A 11 -11.09 9.73 -2.47
C ALA A 11 -11.21 8.36 -3.14
N ILE A 12 -10.84 7.30 -2.41
CA ILE A 12 -10.98 5.90 -2.79
C ILE A 12 -11.45 5.09 -1.57
N VAL A 13 -12.04 3.91 -1.82
CA VAL A 13 -12.26 2.92 -0.75
C VAL A 13 -10.94 2.18 -0.51
N ALA A 14 -10.33 2.38 0.65
CA ALA A 14 -9.00 1.84 0.94
C ALA A 14 -8.93 0.31 0.83
N ALA A 15 -9.99 -0.39 1.24
CA ALA A 15 -10.07 -1.86 1.18
C ALA A 15 -10.08 -2.43 -0.26
N GLU A 16 -10.54 -1.64 -1.23
CA GLU A 16 -10.63 -2.04 -2.65
C GLU A 16 -9.30 -1.85 -3.40
N THR A 17 -8.34 -1.14 -2.79
CA THR A 17 -6.98 -1.05 -3.36
C THR A 17 -6.34 -2.45 -3.36
N PRO A 18 -5.74 -2.90 -4.47
CA PRO A 18 -5.15 -4.23 -4.53
C PRO A 18 -4.01 -4.37 -3.49
N PRO A 19 -3.91 -5.52 -2.83
CA PRO A 19 -2.75 -5.84 -2.00
C PRO A 19 -1.45 -5.82 -2.80
N ARG A 20 -0.38 -5.38 -2.15
CA ARG A 20 0.98 -5.41 -2.71
C ARG A 20 1.40 -6.86 -2.90
N THR A 21 1.73 -7.21 -4.14
CA THR A 21 2.19 -8.56 -4.51
C THR A 21 3.68 -8.79 -4.26
N LYS A 22 4.49 -7.72 -4.22
CA LYS A 22 5.92 -7.84 -3.93
C LYS A 22 6.09 -8.28 -2.47
N PRO A 23 6.88 -9.33 -2.17
CA PRO A 23 7.10 -9.79 -0.81
C PRO A 23 8.01 -8.83 -0.01
N SER A 24 8.26 -9.17 1.26
CA SER A 24 9.24 -8.47 2.09
C SER A 24 10.66 -8.69 1.55
N THR A 25 11.51 -7.68 1.67
CA THR A 25 12.95 -7.79 1.33
C THR A 25 13.83 -8.08 2.54
N TYR A 26 13.24 -8.22 3.73
CA TYR A 26 14.02 -8.57 4.91
C TYR A 26 14.62 -9.96 4.80
N PRO A 27 15.85 -10.18 5.33
CA PRO A 27 16.39 -11.52 5.50
C PRO A 27 15.64 -12.28 6.58
N GLU A 28 15.87 -13.60 6.65
CA GLU A 28 15.41 -14.40 7.79
C GLU A 28 16.12 -13.99 9.09
N PRO A 29 15.45 -14.10 10.26
CA PRO A 29 14.12 -14.68 10.51
C PRO A 29 12.95 -13.70 10.29
N PHE A 30 13.20 -12.48 9.83
CA PHE A 30 12.20 -11.42 9.78
C PHE A 30 11.29 -11.52 8.56
N PHE A 31 11.73 -12.17 7.48
CA PHE A 31 10.90 -12.46 6.33
C PHE A 31 9.66 -13.24 6.73
N SER A 32 9.84 -14.36 7.44
CA SER A 32 8.75 -15.21 7.92
C SER A 32 7.75 -14.47 8.80
N ARG A 33 8.20 -13.48 9.59
CA ARG A 33 7.33 -12.64 10.42
C ARG A 33 6.46 -11.66 9.63
N MET A 34 6.78 -11.40 8.37
CA MET A 34 6.00 -10.50 7.51
C MET A 34 4.95 -11.23 6.69
N LEU A 35 4.81 -12.56 6.83
CA LEU A 35 3.84 -13.36 6.07
C LEU A 35 2.39 -13.20 6.56
N GLY A 36 2.17 -12.80 7.82
CA GLY A 36 0.84 -12.62 8.41
C GLY A 36 0.18 -11.26 8.12
N ARG A 37 0.86 -10.37 7.39
CA ARG A 37 0.32 -9.05 7.04
C ARG A 37 -0.12 -8.96 5.59
N GLU A 38 -1.21 -8.25 5.38
CA GLU A 38 -1.64 -7.78 4.07
C GLU A 38 -1.41 -6.27 3.96
N LYS A 39 -0.72 -5.81 2.91
CA LYS A 39 -0.34 -4.39 2.74
C LYS A 39 -0.90 -3.83 1.44
N ARG A 40 -1.64 -2.72 1.49
CA ARG A 40 -2.13 -1.96 0.34
C ARG A 40 -1.40 -0.62 0.23
N MET A 41 -0.90 -0.28 -0.95
CA MET A 41 -0.17 0.97 -1.21
C MET A 41 -1.14 2.06 -1.64
N LEU A 42 -1.66 2.82 -0.67
CA LEU A 42 -2.66 3.87 -0.92
C LEU A 42 -2.05 5.10 -1.59
N GLY A 43 -0.81 5.47 -1.22
CA GLY A 43 -0.16 6.68 -1.73
C GLY A 43 0.00 6.69 -3.25
N ASP A 44 0.22 5.54 -3.87
CA ASP A 44 0.37 5.39 -5.32
C ASP A 44 -0.92 5.79 -6.06
N GLN A 45 -2.10 5.53 -5.47
CA GLN A 45 -3.39 5.89 -6.06
C GLN A 45 -3.58 7.41 -6.19
N PHE A 46 -2.87 8.19 -5.37
CA PHE A 46 -2.89 9.66 -5.36
C PHE A 46 -1.61 10.28 -5.94
N GLY A 47 -0.66 9.48 -6.42
CA GLY A 47 0.61 9.96 -6.95
C GLY A 47 1.54 10.61 -5.91
N LEU A 48 1.45 10.21 -4.64
CA LEU A 48 2.32 10.75 -3.57
C LEU A 48 3.79 10.36 -3.81
N LYS A 49 4.70 11.34 -3.74
CA LYS A 49 6.14 11.14 -3.97
C LYS A 49 7.02 11.41 -2.76
N ASN A 50 6.55 12.21 -1.81
CA ASN A 50 7.35 12.65 -0.67
C ASN A 50 7.29 11.68 0.51
N PHE A 51 6.19 10.93 0.64
CA PHE A 51 5.99 9.93 1.68
C PHE A 51 5.02 8.84 1.21
N GLY A 52 5.14 7.66 1.81
CA GLY A 52 4.26 6.53 1.51
C GLY A 52 3.11 6.42 2.52
N VAL A 53 1.89 6.22 2.01
CA VAL A 53 0.70 5.88 2.81
C VAL A 53 0.30 4.45 2.48
N ASN A 54 0.10 3.63 3.50
CA ASN A 54 -0.28 2.23 3.34
C ASN A 54 -1.37 1.85 4.35
N GLN A 55 -2.30 0.99 3.93
CA GLN A 55 -3.16 0.26 4.85
C GLN A 55 -2.54 -1.12 5.07
N THR A 56 -2.20 -1.44 6.31
CA THR A 56 -1.66 -2.75 6.68
C THR A 56 -2.62 -3.43 7.64
N THR A 57 -3.09 -4.62 7.27
CA THR A 57 -3.90 -5.49 8.12
C THR A 57 -3.00 -6.60 8.63
N LEU A 58 -2.98 -6.80 9.95
CA LEU A 58 -2.27 -7.91 10.58
C LEU A 58 -3.27 -9.00 10.93
N ALA A 59 -2.98 -10.24 10.55
CA ALA A 59 -3.72 -11.38 11.06
C ALA A 59 -3.48 -11.51 12.59
N PRO A 60 -4.40 -12.17 13.33
CA PRO A 60 -4.13 -12.53 14.72
C PRO A 60 -2.80 -13.26 14.85
N GLY A 61 -1.96 -12.84 15.80
CA GLY A 61 -0.61 -13.40 15.97
C GLY A 61 0.51 -12.71 15.18
N GLY A 62 0.15 -11.79 14.27
CA GLY A 62 1.10 -11.00 13.46
C GLY A 62 1.26 -11.51 12.04
#